data_AF-A0A438ARG6-F1
#
_entry.id   AF-A0A438ARG6-F1
#
_cell.length_a   1.000
_cell.length_b   1.000
_cell.length_c   1.000
_cell.angle_alpha   90.00
_cell.angle_beta   90.00
_cell.angle_gamma   90.00
#
_symmetry.space_group_name_H-M   'P 1'
#
loop_
_entity.id
_entity.type
_entity.pdbx_description
1 polymer ?
#
loop_
_entity_poly.entity_id
_entity_poly.type
_entity_poly.pdbx_seq_one_letter_code
_entity_poly.pdbx_strand_id
1 'polypeptide(L)'
;MRAHARGRDRHYGQEVDHPVEDYLLELWPDTGTADTTVATLHKSDTAWSPRTQVDESSLKKDRVYIRDASGAVVTVPAQSPEAIAIREKLGEFGGKPLTPALEAVFSSRYVAGLDRDLIDRIEAAAPERQLAFARWCIHRAWERAGIAHIDWLAAVLDDMDSGKPANKDFIYSFDARIRLDEDPRITRTIVSGLPTKGEAVQQYQALRAYGRSMAPDTSPLEAAIEAFWHAAKTYGMDYEELTAAAHRDFFGGD
;
A
#
# COMPACT_ATOMS: atom_id res chain seq x y z
N MET A 1 -4.58 27.02 -35.47
CA MET A 1 -5.27 27.69 -34.34
C MET A 1 -4.45 27.52 -33.08
N ARG A 2 -4.41 28.53 -32.21
CA ARG A 2 -3.90 28.46 -30.85
C ARG A 2 -4.97 28.99 -29.90
N ALA A 3 -5.11 28.35 -28.74
CA ALA A 3 -6.09 28.75 -27.74
C ALA A 3 -5.38 28.99 -26.40
N HIS A 4 -5.74 30.09 -25.75
CA HIS A 4 -5.33 30.44 -24.40
C HIS A 4 -6.58 30.65 -23.56
N ALA A 5 -6.61 30.10 -22.35
CA ALA A 5 -7.67 30.35 -21.38
C ALA A 5 -7.08 31.06 -20.16
N ARG A 6 -7.89 31.88 -19.49
CA ARG A 6 -7.57 32.50 -18.20
C ARG A 6 -8.84 32.58 -17.36
N GLY A 7 -8.71 32.24 -16.07
CA GLY A 7 -9.79 32.36 -15.10
C GLY A 7 -9.78 31.20 -14.12
N ARG A 8 -10.40 30.08 -14.51
CA ARG A 8 -10.58 28.92 -13.62
C ARG A 8 -9.28 28.18 -13.28
N ASP A 9 -8.24 28.34 -14.09
CA ASP A 9 -6.91 27.76 -13.87
C ASP A 9 -6.28 28.14 -12.52
N ARG A 10 -6.78 29.20 -11.86
CA ARG A 10 -6.31 29.68 -10.54
C ARG A 10 -7.35 29.56 -9.41
N HIS A 11 -8.59 29.12 -9.72
CA HIS A 11 -9.72 29.16 -8.80
C HIS A 11 -10.61 27.91 -8.91
N TYR A 12 -9.99 26.73 -8.77
CA TYR A 12 -10.71 25.45 -8.77
C TYR A 12 -11.51 25.30 -7.45
N GLY A 13 -12.84 25.39 -7.51
CA GLY A 13 -13.71 25.13 -6.35
C GLY A 13 -14.78 26.19 -6.05
N GLN A 14 -14.90 27.23 -6.85
CA GLN A 14 -16.03 28.16 -6.74
C GLN A 14 -17.27 27.59 -7.48
N GLU A 15 -18.42 27.58 -6.80
CA GLU A 15 -19.73 27.37 -7.43
C GLU A 15 -20.15 28.65 -8.16
N VAL A 16 -20.64 28.50 -9.39
CA VAL A 16 -20.70 29.54 -10.43
C VAL A 16 -21.67 30.67 -10.06
N ASP A 17 -21.19 31.91 -10.06
CA ASP A 17 -21.32 32.91 -11.14
C ASP A 17 -19.98 33.61 -11.46
N HIS A 18 -18.91 33.20 -10.77
CA HIS A 18 -17.53 33.67 -10.95
C HIS A 18 -16.51 32.53 -10.70
N PRO A 19 -15.30 32.60 -11.31
CA PRO A 19 -14.83 33.63 -12.23
C PRO A 19 -15.34 33.45 -13.67
N VAL A 20 -15.49 34.57 -14.38
CA VAL A 20 -15.69 34.59 -15.84
C VAL A 20 -14.44 34.01 -16.50
N GLU A 21 -14.61 33.12 -17.47
CA GLU A 21 -13.51 32.55 -18.24
C GLU A 21 -13.25 33.42 -19.48
N ASP A 22 -12.02 33.91 -19.59
CA ASP A 22 -11.54 34.64 -20.75
C ASP A 22 -10.80 33.67 -21.67
N TYR A 23 -11.25 33.58 -22.92
CA TYR A 23 -10.60 32.78 -23.95
C TYR A 23 -10.01 33.69 -25.03
N LEU A 24 -8.73 33.54 -25.30
CA LEU A 24 -8.08 34.10 -26.49
C LEU A 24 -7.87 32.99 -27.51
N LEU A 25 -8.57 33.09 -28.63
CA LEU A 25 -8.42 32.20 -29.78
C LEU A 25 -7.66 32.93 -30.88
N GLU A 26 -6.44 32.46 -31.16
CA GLU A 26 -5.63 32.96 -32.26
C GLU A 26 -5.80 32.02 -33.47
N LEU A 27 -6.41 32.56 -34.51
CA LEU A 27 -6.65 31.89 -35.78
C LEU A 27 -5.71 32.49 -36.82
N TRP A 28 -4.97 31.63 -37.52
CA TRP A 28 -4.21 32.04 -38.71
C TRP A 28 -4.91 31.48 -39.94
N PRO A 29 -5.10 32.30 -40.99
CA PRO A 29 -5.63 31.82 -42.24
C PRO A 29 -4.63 30.83 -42.86
N ASP A 30 -5.13 29.66 -43.23
CA ASP A 30 -4.38 28.78 -44.13
C ASP A 30 -4.46 29.36 -45.55
N THR A 31 -3.34 29.33 -46.27
CA THR A 31 -3.26 29.79 -47.67
C THR A 31 -3.43 28.64 -48.67
N GLY A 32 -3.61 27.41 -48.18
CA GLY A 32 -3.94 26.24 -48.97
C GLY A 32 -5.40 26.17 -49.45
N THR A 33 -5.69 25.27 -50.37
CA THR A 33 -7.06 24.89 -50.77
C THR A 33 -7.88 24.51 -49.53
N ALA A 34 -9.06 25.11 -49.36
CA ALA A 34 -9.91 24.92 -48.19
C ALA A 34 -10.17 23.43 -47.91
N ASP A 35 -9.52 22.92 -46.87
CA ASP A 35 -9.84 21.62 -46.29
C ASP A 35 -11.16 21.77 -45.51
N THR A 36 -12.22 21.14 -46.01
CA THR A 36 -13.56 21.18 -45.39
C THR A 36 -13.76 20.08 -44.35
N THR A 37 -12.71 19.32 -44.01
CA THR A 37 -12.79 18.29 -42.98
C THR A 37 -12.67 18.89 -41.59
N VAL A 38 -13.62 18.55 -40.71
CA VAL A 38 -13.58 18.95 -39.29
C VAL A 38 -12.81 17.87 -38.53
N ALA A 39 -11.60 18.20 -38.07
CA ALA A 39 -10.80 17.31 -37.24
C ALA A 39 -11.00 17.64 -35.75
N THR A 40 -11.36 16.62 -34.95
CA THR A 40 -11.37 16.72 -33.50
C THR A 40 -9.93 16.69 -32.99
N LEU A 41 -9.44 17.80 -32.43
CA LEU A 41 -8.13 17.85 -31.79
C LEU A 41 -8.21 17.21 -30.41
N HIS A 42 -7.33 16.25 -30.13
CA HIS A 42 -7.16 15.68 -28.79
C HIS A 42 -6.04 16.39 -28.04
N LYS A 43 -6.23 16.59 -26.74
CA LYS A 43 -5.21 17.16 -25.88
C LYS A 43 -4.00 16.22 -25.82
N SER A 44 -2.81 16.77 -26.06
CA SER A 44 -1.55 16.00 -26.08
C SER A 44 -0.64 16.26 -24.89
N ASP A 45 -0.96 17.22 -24.03
CA ASP A 45 -0.22 17.49 -22.80
C ASP A 45 -0.84 16.78 -21.58
N THR A 46 -0.06 16.71 -20.49
CA THR A 46 -0.45 16.07 -19.23
C THR A 46 -0.97 17.06 -18.19
N ALA A 47 -1.10 18.36 -18.53
CA ALA A 47 -1.62 19.34 -17.59
C ALA A 47 -3.08 18.99 -17.29
N TRP A 48 -3.52 18.94 -16.02
CA TRP A 48 -4.89 18.56 -15.67
C TRP A 48 -5.36 17.17 -16.18
N SER A 49 -4.45 16.28 -16.61
CA SER A 49 -4.78 14.86 -16.70
C SER A 49 -5.12 14.38 -15.30
N PRO A 50 -6.19 13.58 -15.10
CA PRO A 50 -6.40 12.95 -13.81
C PRO A 50 -5.13 12.16 -13.50
N ARG A 51 -4.38 12.60 -12.49
CA ARG A 51 -3.36 11.73 -11.93
C ARG A 51 -4.11 10.47 -11.55
N THR A 52 -3.64 9.31 -12.01
CA THR A 52 -4.05 7.97 -11.57
C THR A 52 -3.66 7.74 -10.10
N GLN A 53 -3.81 8.77 -9.28
CA GLN A 53 -3.46 8.85 -7.90
C GLN A 53 -4.72 8.62 -7.10
N VAL A 54 -4.68 7.56 -6.28
CA VAL A 54 -5.69 7.29 -5.28
C VAL A 54 -5.93 8.52 -4.42
N ASP A 55 -7.19 8.92 -4.31
CA ASP A 55 -7.65 9.84 -3.27
C ASP A 55 -7.93 9.05 -1.99
N GLU A 56 -7.13 9.26 -0.94
CA GLU A 56 -7.33 8.59 0.35
C GLU A 56 -8.69 8.93 0.99
N SER A 57 -9.34 10.03 0.59
CA SER A 57 -10.70 10.37 1.03
C SER A 57 -11.75 9.38 0.50
N SER A 58 -11.44 8.68 -0.60
CA SER A 58 -12.31 7.67 -1.21
C SER A 58 -12.32 6.31 -0.49
N LEU A 59 -11.42 6.11 0.48
CA LEU A 59 -11.37 4.87 1.27
C LEU A 59 -12.68 4.68 2.05
N LYS A 60 -13.28 3.50 1.91
CA LYS A 60 -14.51 3.13 2.62
C LYS A 60 -14.23 2.81 4.09
N LYS A 61 -14.40 3.82 4.96
CA LYS A 61 -14.08 3.71 6.40
C LYS A 61 -15.14 2.99 7.24
N ASP A 62 -16.38 2.88 6.74
CA ASP A 62 -17.51 2.25 7.44
C ASP A 62 -17.62 0.73 7.17
N ARG A 63 -16.86 0.24 6.18
CA ARG A 63 -16.90 -1.14 5.72
C ARG A 63 -15.59 -1.87 5.98
N VAL A 64 -15.72 -3.17 6.20
CA VAL A 64 -14.61 -4.11 6.37
C VAL A 64 -14.82 -5.32 5.48
N TYR A 65 -13.75 -6.09 5.30
CA TYR A 65 -13.76 -7.30 4.50
C TYR A 65 -13.71 -8.52 5.40
N ILE A 66 -14.48 -9.55 5.04
CA ILE A 66 -14.46 -10.87 5.68
C ILE A 66 -14.54 -11.94 4.58
N ARG A 67 -14.21 -13.19 4.91
CA ARG A 67 -14.59 -14.35 4.09
C ARG A 67 -15.93 -14.89 4.59
N ASP A 68 -16.86 -15.13 3.67
CA ASP A 68 -18.10 -15.84 4.01
C ASP A 68 -17.87 -17.36 4.10
N ALA A 69 -18.95 -18.11 4.35
CA ALA A 69 -18.89 -19.57 4.48
C ALA A 69 -18.41 -20.30 3.20
N SER A 70 -18.51 -19.65 2.03
CA SER A 70 -17.99 -20.18 0.76
C SER A 70 -16.51 -19.86 0.53
N GLY A 71 -15.90 -19.03 1.40
CA GLY A 71 -14.54 -18.53 1.25
C GLY A 71 -14.44 -17.25 0.40
N ALA A 72 -15.55 -16.77 -0.16
CA ALA A 72 -15.58 -15.55 -0.96
C ALA A 72 -15.37 -14.32 -0.08
N VAL A 73 -14.59 -13.35 -0.58
CA VAL A 73 -14.39 -12.06 0.10
C VAL A 73 -15.64 -11.21 -0.07
N VAL A 74 -16.26 -10.82 1.04
CA VAL A 74 -17.44 -9.95 1.06
C VAL A 74 -17.20 -8.72 1.90
N THR A 75 -17.90 -7.63 1.56
CA THR A 75 -17.81 -6.35 2.25
C THR A 75 -19.01 -6.17 3.17
N VAL A 76 -18.76 -5.97 4.47
CA VAL A 76 -19.80 -5.83 5.51
C VAL A 76 -19.58 -4.56 6.34
N PRO A 77 -20.62 -4.02 7.02
CA PRO A 77 -20.42 -2.98 8.01
C PRO A 77 -19.44 -3.41 9.12
N ALA A 78 -18.57 -2.51 9.57
CA ALA A 78 -17.55 -2.81 10.57
C ALA A 78 -18.09 -3.32 11.93
N GLN A 79 -19.34 -2.95 12.24
CA GLN A 79 -20.07 -3.30 13.47
C GLN A 79 -21.15 -4.37 13.24
N SER A 80 -21.14 -5.04 12.08
CA SER A 80 -22.03 -6.17 11.83
C SER A 80 -21.71 -7.35 12.74
N PRO A 81 -22.70 -8.18 13.12
CA PRO A 81 -22.47 -9.40 13.90
C PRO A 81 -21.40 -10.31 13.28
N GLU A 82 -21.36 -10.41 11.95
CA GLU A 82 -20.38 -11.21 11.22
C GLU A 82 -18.96 -10.66 11.40
N ALA A 83 -18.76 -9.35 11.27
CA ALA A 83 -17.45 -8.73 11.48
C ALA A 83 -16.99 -8.83 12.95
N ILE A 84 -17.92 -8.77 13.91
CA ILE A 84 -17.62 -8.95 15.33
C ILE A 84 -17.18 -10.40 15.61
N ALA A 85 -17.94 -11.39 15.12
CA ALA A 85 -17.61 -12.80 15.31
C ALA A 85 -16.24 -13.18 14.72
N ILE A 86 -15.91 -12.68 13.53
CA ILE A 86 -14.57 -12.90 12.94
C ILE A 86 -13.48 -12.22 13.78
N ARG A 87 -13.74 -11.03 14.32
CA ARG A 87 -12.76 -10.32 15.17
C ARG A 87 -12.51 -11.06 16.48
N GLU A 88 -13.56 -11.60 17.09
CA GLU A 88 -13.47 -12.46 18.28
C GLU A 88 -12.64 -13.70 17.98
N LYS A 89 -12.94 -14.41 16.88
CA LYS A 89 -12.18 -15.57 16.43
C LYS A 89 -10.69 -15.26 16.18
N LEU A 90 -10.38 -14.12 15.53
CA LEU A 90 -8.99 -13.68 15.37
C LEU A 90 -8.32 -13.37 16.71
N GLY A 91 -9.10 -12.87 17.69
CA GLY A 91 -8.65 -12.61 19.05
C GLY A 91 -8.38 -13.87 19.88
N GLU A 92 -8.81 -15.05 19.42
CA GLU A 92 -8.44 -16.34 20.02
C GLU A 92 -7.01 -16.78 19.62
N PHE A 93 -6.36 -16.04 18.71
CA PHE A 93 -4.98 -16.27 18.27
C PHE A 93 -4.73 -17.71 17.78
N GLY A 94 -5.70 -18.30 17.07
CA GLY A 94 -5.63 -19.69 16.63
C GLY A 94 -5.80 -20.72 17.76
N GLY A 95 -6.43 -20.33 18.87
CA GLY A 95 -6.77 -21.20 20.00
C GLY A 95 -5.67 -21.35 21.05
N LYS A 96 -4.59 -20.56 20.96
CA LYS A 96 -3.46 -20.59 21.90
C LYS A 96 -3.13 -19.17 22.36
N PRO A 97 -2.91 -18.93 23.67
CA PRO A 97 -2.48 -17.62 24.14
C PRO A 97 -1.08 -17.28 23.58
N LEU A 98 -0.80 -15.98 23.46
CA LEU A 98 0.54 -15.50 23.11
C LEU A 98 1.52 -15.86 24.23
N THR A 99 2.76 -16.16 23.86
CA THR A 99 3.86 -16.30 24.82
C THR A 99 4.26 -14.91 25.34
N PRO A 100 4.98 -14.80 26.47
CA PRO A 100 5.47 -13.50 26.95
C PRO A 100 6.33 -12.74 25.92
N ALA A 101 7.09 -13.46 25.08
CA ALA A 101 7.90 -12.84 24.03
C ALA A 101 7.02 -12.24 22.92
N LEU A 102 5.98 -12.95 22.49
CA LEU A 102 5.02 -12.43 21.51
C LEU A 102 4.14 -11.33 22.10
N GLU A 103 3.77 -11.38 23.37
CA GLU A 103 3.01 -10.33 24.05
C GLU A 103 3.78 -9.00 24.12
N ALA A 104 5.11 -9.07 24.29
CA ALA A 104 5.98 -7.90 24.29
C ALA A 104 6.01 -7.19 22.92
N VAL A 105 5.74 -7.93 21.84
CA VAL A 105 5.64 -7.39 20.48
C VAL A 105 4.19 -6.99 20.19
N PHE A 106 3.91 -5.68 20.16
CA PHE A 106 2.56 -5.15 20.01
C PHE A 106 1.79 -5.74 18.82
N SER A 107 2.47 -5.93 17.69
CA SER A 107 1.90 -6.39 16.43
C SER A 107 1.48 -7.86 16.42
N SER A 108 2.02 -8.70 17.33
CA SER A 108 1.70 -10.14 17.41
C SER A 108 0.20 -10.40 17.52
N ARG A 109 -0.52 -9.56 18.29
CA ARG A 109 -1.98 -9.68 18.48
C ARG A 109 -2.79 -9.52 17.20
N TYR A 110 -2.23 -8.88 16.17
CA TYR A 110 -2.93 -8.64 14.90
C TYR A 110 -2.68 -9.72 13.86
N VAL A 111 -1.64 -10.54 14.05
CA VAL A 111 -1.21 -11.55 13.07
C VAL A 111 -1.33 -12.98 13.57
N ALA A 112 -1.30 -13.21 14.88
CA ALA A 112 -1.44 -14.57 15.43
C ALA A 112 -2.79 -15.22 15.12
N GLY A 113 -3.85 -14.43 14.96
CA GLY A 113 -5.16 -14.93 14.51
C GLY A 113 -5.23 -15.26 13.02
N LEU A 114 -4.30 -14.74 12.20
CA LEU A 114 -4.27 -14.99 10.76
C LEU A 114 -3.66 -16.35 10.43
N ASP A 115 -2.54 -16.67 11.09
CA ASP A 115 -1.82 -17.93 10.93
C ASP A 115 -0.96 -18.19 12.17
N ARG A 116 -1.51 -18.94 13.13
CA ARG A 116 -0.82 -19.19 14.41
C ARG A 116 0.44 -20.04 14.23
N ASP A 117 0.41 -21.02 13.34
CA ASP A 117 1.54 -21.93 13.12
C ASP A 117 2.72 -21.19 12.50
N LEU A 118 2.47 -20.24 11.60
CA LEU A 118 3.52 -19.37 11.06
C LEU A 118 4.14 -18.49 12.16
N ILE A 119 3.32 -17.87 13.02
CA ILE A 119 3.83 -17.02 14.11
C ILE A 119 4.68 -17.84 15.10
N ASP A 120 4.25 -19.05 15.46
CA ASP A 120 5.01 -19.95 16.33
C ASP A 120 6.37 -20.33 15.71
N ARG A 121 6.42 -20.54 14.38
CA ARG A 121 7.68 -20.80 13.67
C ARG A 121 8.62 -19.59 13.64
N ILE A 122 8.08 -18.38 13.48
CA ILE A 122 8.87 -17.15 13.53
C ILE A 122 9.47 -16.97 14.92
N GLU A 123 8.68 -17.16 15.98
CA GLU A 123 9.15 -17.06 17.36
C GLU A 123 10.27 -18.07 17.66
N ALA A 124 10.09 -19.33 17.24
CA ALA A 124 11.05 -20.40 17.48
C ALA A 124 12.34 -20.27 16.63
N ALA A 125 12.33 -19.46 15.57
CA ALA A 125 13.48 -19.28 14.70
C ALA A 125 14.61 -18.52 15.40
N ALA A 126 15.86 -18.84 15.04
CA ALA A 126 17.02 -18.10 15.51
C ALA A 126 16.95 -16.61 15.08
N PRO A 127 17.54 -15.67 15.83
CA PRO A 127 17.53 -14.23 15.51
C PRO A 127 17.91 -13.90 14.07
N GLU A 128 18.91 -14.57 13.51
CA GLU A 128 19.38 -14.35 12.14
C GLU A 128 18.31 -14.74 11.11
N ARG A 129 17.56 -15.82 11.40
CA ARG A 129 16.46 -16.29 10.56
C ARG A 129 15.23 -15.40 10.69
N GLN A 130 14.96 -14.84 11.86
CA GLN A 130 13.92 -13.82 12.05
C GLN A 130 14.20 -12.57 11.21
N LEU A 131 15.45 -12.07 11.24
CA LEU A 131 15.86 -10.93 10.41
C LEU A 131 15.81 -11.26 8.90
N ALA A 132 16.20 -12.47 8.52
CA ALA A 132 16.06 -12.93 7.13
C ALA A 132 14.59 -12.98 6.69
N PHE A 133 13.69 -13.42 7.58
CA PHE A 133 12.26 -13.43 7.33
C PHE A 133 11.70 -12.01 7.17
N ALA A 134 12.16 -11.06 8.01
CA ALA A 134 11.79 -9.66 7.89
C ALA A 134 12.14 -9.10 6.50
N ARG A 135 13.39 -9.31 6.03
CA ARG A 135 13.82 -8.92 4.68
C ARG A 135 12.98 -9.57 3.59
N TRP A 136 12.71 -10.87 3.72
CA TRP A 136 11.85 -11.59 2.79
C TRP A 136 10.44 -10.98 2.70
N CYS A 137 9.82 -10.64 3.84
CA CYS A 137 8.51 -9.99 3.88
C CYS A 137 8.53 -8.60 3.22
N ILE A 138 9.59 -7.81 3.43
CA ILE A 138 9.75 -6.49 2.82
C ILE A 138 9.79 -6.61 1.30
N HIS A 139 10.61 -7.52 0.77
CA HIS A 139 10.68 -7.82 -0.67
C HIS A 139 9.30 -8.18 -1.22
N ARG A 140 8.61 -9.16 -0.61
CA ARG A 140 7.27 -9.57 -1.04
C ARG A 140 6.27 -8.42 -1.02
N ALA A 141 6.32 -7.56 -0.01
CA ALA A 141 5.44 -6.40 0.07
C ALA A 141 5.72 -5.40 -1.05
N TRP A 142 6.98 -5.10 -1.34
CA TRP A 142 7.36 -4.12 -2.36
C TRP A 142 7.13 -4.65 -3.77
N GLU A 143 7.33 -5.96 -3.99
CA GLU A 143 6.94 -6.67 -5.21
C GLU A 143 5.42 -6.63 -5.42
N ARG A 144 4.63 -7.01 -4.39
CA ARG A 144 3.16 -7.00 -4.46
C ARG A 144 2.60 -5.61 -4.70
N ALA A 145 3.23 -4.58 -4.14
CA ALA A 145 2.85 -3.18 -4.36
C ALA A 145 3.33 -2.62 -5.72
N GLY A 146 4.14 -3.37 -6.47
CA GLY A 146 4.66 -2.97 -7.78
C GLY A 146 5.70 -1.84 -7.70
N ILE A 147 6.41 -1.70 -6.59
CA ILE A 147 7.35 -0.58 -6.37
C ILE A 147 8.82 -1.01 -6.25
N ALA A 148 9.09 -2.32 -6.11
CA ALA A 148 10.45 -2.85 -5.91
C ALA A 148 11.45 -2.50 -7.03
N HIS A 149 10.97 -2.30 -8.27
CA HIS A 149 11.81 -2.07 -9.45
C HIS A 149 12.19 -0.60 -9.69
N ILE A 150 11.72 0.32 -8.84
CA ILE A 150 11.94 1.75 -9.02
C ILE A 150 13.29 2.10 -8.40
N ASP A 151 14.20 2.72 -9.15
CA ASP A 151 15.63 2.81 -8.81
C ASP A 151 15.94 3.22 -7.36
N TRP A 152 15.25 4.24 -6.83
CA TRP A 152 15.50 4.74 -5.48
C TRP A 152 14.93 3.84 -4.38
N LEU A 153 13.95 2.99 -4.71
CA LEU A 153 13.43 1.94 -3.85
C LEU A 153 14.30 0.68 -3.98
N ALA A 154 14.63 0.26 -5.21
CA ALA A 154 15.52 -0.85 -5.47
C ALA A 154 16.86 -0.71 -4.70
N ALA A 155 17.47 0.49 -4.75
CA ALA A 155 18.69 0.78 -3.99
C ALA A 155 18.54 0.59 -2.47
N VAL A 156 17.35 0.84 -1.91
CA VAL A 156 17.07 0.66 -0.47
C VAL A 156 16.94 -0.82 -0.11
N LEU A 157 16.38 -1.64 -1.00
CA LEU A 157 16.38 -3.09 -0.85
C LEU A 157 17.79 -3.65 -0.96
N ASP A 158 18.58 -3.20 -1.93
CA ASP A 158 19.98 -3.62 -2.11
C ASP A 158 20.84 -3.26 -0.88
N ASP A 159 20.65 -2.07 -0.32
CA ASP A 159 21.34 -1.61 0.89
C ASP A 159 20.96 -2.48 2.10
N MET A 160 19.68 -2.81 2.25
CA MET A 160 19.18 -3.70 3.30
C MET A 160 19.77 -5.11 3.18
N ASP A 161 19.78 -5.68 1.99
CA ASP A 161 20.30 -7.02 1.73
C ASP A 161 21.83 -7.08 1.91
N SER A 162 22.52 -5.98 1.64
CA SER A 162 23.95 -5.81 1.90
C SER A 162 24.28 -5.55 3.39
N GLY A 163 23.27 -5.47 4.26
CA GLY A 163 23.44 -5.22 5.69
C GLY A 163 23.90 -3.79 6.02
N LYS A 164 23.67 -2.83 5.14
CA LYS A 164 23.96 -1.42 5.43
C LYS A 164 22.98 -0.87 6.46
N PRO A 165 23.35 0.20 7.20
CA PRO A 165 22.44 0.87 8.11
C PRO A 165 21.16 1.29 7.39
N ALA A 166 20.02 1.09 8.05
CA ALA A 166 18.73 1.37 7.46
C ALA A 166 18.54 2.86 7.13
N ASN A 167 17.83 3.13 6.04
CA ASN A 167 17.66 4.48 5.53
C ASN A 167 16.74 5.30 6.45
N LYS A 168 17.27 6.38 7.03
CA LYS A 168 16.55 7.24 7.99
C LYS A 168 15.32 7.92 7.38
N ASP A 169 15.34 8.18 6.07
CA ASP A 169 14.21 8.81 5.36
C ASP A 169 12.97 7.91 5.37
N PHE A 170 13.16 6.59 5.49
CA PHE A 170 12.08 5.59 5.54
C PHE A 170 11.59 5.29 6.96
N ILE A 171 12.39 5.59 7.98
CA ILE A 171 12.12 5.17 9.37
C ILE A 171 11.56 6.33 10.20
N TYR A 172 12.11 7.53 10.05
CA TYR A 172 11.85 8.65 10.96
C TYR A 172 11.14 9.83 10.33
N SER A 173 10.95 9.82 9.01
CA SER A 173 10.40 10.94 8.26
C SER A 173 9.21 10.53 7.39
N PHE A 174 8.49 11.52 6.88
CA PHE A 174 7.50 11.31 5.82
C PHE A 174 8.11 11.38 4.42
N ASP A 175 9.42 11.57 4.29
CA ASP A 175 10.08 11.92 3.02
C ASP A 175 9.97 10.80 2.00
N ALA A 176 10.15 9.54 2.43
CA ALA A 176 9.95 8.39 1.54
C ALA A 176 8.51 8.32 1.00
N ARG A 177 7.52 8.70 1.82
CA ARG A 177 6.11 8.74 1.39
C ARG A 177 5.83 9.93 0.49
N ILE A 178 6.33 11.12 0.81
CA ILE A 178 6.19 12.31 -0.04
C ILE A 178 6.80 12.03 -1.41
N ARG A 179 8.01 11.48 -1.45
CA ARG A 179 8.67 11.07 -2.69
C ARG A 179 7.86 10.02 -3.46
N LEU A 180 7.24 9.06 -2.76
CA LEU A 180 6.33 8.09 -3.36
C LEU A 180 5.10 8.75 -3.98
N ASP A 181 4.57 9.78 -3.33
CA ASP A 181 3.39 10.54 -3.78
C ASP A 181 3.70 11.46 -4.97
N GLU A 182 4.95 11.84 -5.14
CA GLU A 182 5.40 12.72 -6.23
C GLU A 182 5.96 11.95 -7.44
N ASP A 183 6.41 10.70 -7.27
CA ASP A 183 7.01 9.90 -8.35
C ASP A 183 5.94 9.44 -9.36
N PRO A 184 5.94 9.95 -10.61
CA PRO A 184 4.93 9.62 -11.61
C PRO A 184 5.01 8.16 -12.10
N ARG A 185 6.08 7.43 -11.77
CA ARG A 185 6.20 6.00 -12.08
C ARG A 185 5.39 5.13 -11.12
N ILE A 186 4.93 5.68 -9.99
CA ILE A 186 4.21 4.93 -8.96
C ILE A 186 2.70 5.12 -9.16
N THR A 187 2.04 4.02 -9.53
CA THR A 187 0.58 3.95 -9.49
C THR A 187 0.16 3.47 -8.10
N ARG A 188 -0.57 4.32 -7.37
CA ARG A 188 -1.13 3.92 -6.07
C ARG A 188 -2.40 3.12 -6.27
N THR A 189 -2.62 2.11 -5.43
CA THR A 189 -3.79 1.22 -5.51
C THR A 189 -4.45 1.10 -4.14
N ILE A 190 -5.78 1.05 -4.13
CA ILE A 190 -6.55 0.70 -2.94
C ILE A 190 -6.69 -0.82 -2.91
N VAL A 191 -6.37 -1.42 -1.77
CA VAL A 191 -6.61 -2.84 -1.49
C VAL A 191 -7.54 -3.00 -0.31
N SER A 192 -8.17 -4.17 -0.23
CA SER A 192 -8.89 -4.58 0.98
C SER A 192 -7.94 -4.58 2.18
N GLY A 193 -8.48 -4.36 3.37
CA GLY A 193 -7.73 -4.59 4.59
C GLY A 193 -7.53 -6.08 4.86
N LEU A 194 -6.74 -6.38 5.91
CA LEU A 194 -6.82 -7.69 6.58
C LEU A 194 -8.26 -7.95 7.07
N PRO A 195 -8.62 -9.21 7.40
CA PRO A 195 -9.98 -9.50 7.85
C PRO A 195 -10.42 -8.59 9.01
N THR A 196 -11.63 -8.05 8.89
CA THR A 196 -12.21 -7.05 9.81
C THR A 196 -11.54 -5.67 9.83
N LYS A 197 -10.65 -5.39 8.86
CA LYS A 197 -10.02 -4.08 8.66
C LYS A 197 -10.54 -3.43 7.37
N GLY A 198 -10.52 -2.10 7.37
CA GLY A 198 -10.90 -1.29 6.22
C GLY A 198 -9.80 -1.24 5.16
N GLU A 199 -10.14 -0.62 4.03
CA GLU A 199 -9.24 -0.43 2.89
C GLU A 199 -7.95 0.31 3.28
N ALA A 200 -6.89 0.05 2.51
CA ALA A 200 -5.63 0.76 2.63
C ALA A 200 -5.01 1.00 1.26
N VAL A 201 -4.18 2.05 1.16
CA VAL A 201 -3.31 2.21 0.01
C VAL A 201 -2.14 1.23 0.14
N GLN A 202 -1.98 0.38 -0.88
CA GLN A 202 -1.08 -0.76 -0.88
C GLN A 202 0.39 -0.33 -0.68
N GLN A 203 0.84 0.68 -1.44
CA GLN A 203 2.21 1.17 -1.46
C GLN A 203 2.64 1.74 -0.09
N TYR A 204 1.70 2.33 0.65
CA TYR A 204 1.98 2.84 1.99
C TYR A 204 2.15 1.72 3.02
N GLN A 205 1.46 0.59 2.86
CA GLN A 205 1.71 -0.57 3.71
C GLN A 205 3.05 -1.21 3.38
N ALA A 206 3.43 -1.27 2.10
CA ALA A 206 4.74 -1.74 1.67
C ALA A 206 5.88 -0.89 2.26
N LEU A 207 5.80 0.44 2.19
CA LEU A 207 6.80 1.32 2.84
C LEU A 207 6.89 1.09 4.35
N ARG A 208 5.76 0.88 5.03
CA ARG A 208 5.74 0.61 6.48
C ARG A 208 6.38 -0.71 6.83
N ALA A 209 6.32 -1.72 5.95
CA ALA A 209 6.99 -3.00 6.18
C ALA A 209 8.50 -2.80 6.38
N TYR A 210 9.14 -1.93 5.59
CA TYR A 210 10.53 -1.54 5.81
C TYR A 210 10.67 -0.63 7.05
N GLY A 211 9.95 0.49 7.08
CA GLY A 211 10.17 1.54 8.07
C GLY A 211 9.95 1.10 9.53
N ARG A 212 9.06 0.13 9.78
CA ARG A 212 8.79 -0.41 11.12
C ARG A 212 9.73 -1.54 11.53
N SER A 213 10.12 -2.39 10.59
CA SER A 213 10.97 -3.55 10.91
C SER A 213 12.46 -3.23 10.93
N MET A 214 12.88 -2.20 10.18
CA MET A 214 14.28 -1.77 10.10
C MET A 214 14.59 -0.61 11.05
N ALA A 215 13.67 -0.26 11.94
CA ALA A 215 13.89 0.79 12.92
C ALA A 215 15.02 0.39 13.89
N PRO A 216 15.84 1.36 14.34
CA PRO A 216 16.83 1.11 15.38
C PRO A 216 16.21 0.55 16.66
N ASP A 217 16.98 -0.27 17.36
CA ASP A 217 16.63 -0.94 18.62
C ASP A 217 15.47 -1.95 18.53
N THR A 218 14.91 -2.18 17.33
CA THR A 218 13.94 -3.24 17.09
C THR A 218 14.59 -4.62 17.26
N SER A 219 14.02 -5.45 18.13
CA SER A 219 14.50 -6.81 18.33
C SER A 219 14.28 -7.67 17.06
N PRO A 220 15.07 -8.73 16.83
CA PRO A 220 14.90 -9.62 15.67
C PRO A 220 13.47 -10.19 15.51
N LEU A 221 12.85 -10.61 16.62
CA LEU A 221 11.47 -11.09 16.63
C LEU A 221 10.49 -9.98 16.27
N GLU A 222 10.65 -8.79 16.86
CA GLU A 222 9.79 -7.65 16.55
C GLU A 222 9.91 -7.23 15.08
N ALA A 223 11.12 -7.20 14.53
CA ALA A 223 11.35 -6.90 13.12
C ALA A 223 10.61 -7.87 12.19
N ALA A 224 10.69 -9.18 12.50
CA ALA A 224 10.01 -10.23 11.75
C ALA A 224 8.48 -10.07 11.78
N ILE A 225 7.91 -9.83 12.96
CA ILE A 225 6.46 -9.70 13.15
C ILE A 225 5.94 -8.38 12.54
N GLU A 226 6.64 -7.26 12.69
CA GLU A 226 6.28 -5.98 12.07
C GLU A 226 6.33 -6.04 10.55
N ALA A 227 7.40 -6.63 9.99
CA ALA A 227 7.53 -6.83 8.55
C ALA A 227 6.39 -7.70 8.02
N PHE A 228 6.09 -8.83 8.68
CA PHE A 228 5.00 -9.71 8.29
C PHE A 228 3.64 -9.02 8.38
N TRP A 229 3.36 -8.30 9.47
CA TRP A 229 2.09 -7.61 9.63
C TRP A 229 1.84 -6.60 8.51
N HIS A 230 2.84 -5.78 8.19
CA HIS A 230 2.73 -4.79 7.14
C HIS A 230 2.74 -5.40 5.73
N ALA A 231 3.48 -6.48 5.51
CA ALA A 231 3.39 -7.25 4.28
C ALA A 231 1.98 -7.84 4.10
N ALA A 232 1.41 -8.47 5.13
CA ALA A 232 0.04 -9.01 5.10
C ALA A 232 -0.99 -7.90 4.80
N LYS A 233 -0.83 -6.70 5.36
CA LYS A 233 -1.67 -5.54 5.03
C LYS A 233 -1.49 -5.05 3.59
N THR A 234 -0.35 -5.30 2.96
CA THR A 234 -0.11 -4.99 1.54
C THR A 234 -0.85 -5.97 0.63
N TYR A 235 -1.05 -7.22 1.09
CA TYR A 235 -1.86 -8.22 0.40
C TYR A 235 -3.36 -8.07 0.68
N GLY A 236 -3.74 -7.51 1.83
CA GLY A 236 -5.16 -7.35 2.19
C GLY A 236 -5.81 -8.71 2.47
N MET A 237 -6.98 -8.96 1.90
CA MET A 237 -7.64 -10.27 2.00
C MET A 237 -6.90 -11.40 1.28
N ASP A 238 -5.91 -11.09 0.44
CA ASP A 238 -5.05 -12.08 -0.22
C ASP A 238 -3.84 -12.48 0.65
N TYR A 239 -3.83 -12.12 1.94
CA TYR A 239 -2.72 -12.42 2.85
C TYR A 239 -2.40 -13.92 2.96
N GLU A 240 -3.35 -14.80 2.66
CA GLU A 240 -3.15 -16.25 2.62
C GLU A 240 -2.15 -16.65 1.52
N GLU A 241 -2.03 -15.88 0.44
CA GLU A 241 -0.96 -16.09 -0.56
C GLU A 241 0.42 -15.87 0.06
N LEU A 242 0.56 -14.85 0.91
CA LEU A 242 1.79 -14.54 1.62
C LEU A 242 2.11 -15.60 2.68
N THR A 243 1.13 -16.05 3.47
CA THR A 243 1.37 -17.09 4.48
C THR A 243 1.72 -18.42 3.84
N ALA A 244 1.01 -18.82 2.77
CA ALA A 244 1.34 -20.01 2.01
C ALA A 244 2.75 -19.93 1.41
N ALA A 245 3.15 -18.77 0.87
CA ALA A 245 4.51 -18.55 0.38
C ALA A 245 5.54 -18.58 1.51
N ALA A 246 5.24 -18.05 2.70
CA ALA A 246 6.15 -18.12 3.85
C ALA A 246 6.39 -19.57 4.29
N HIS A 247 5.32 -20.36 4.39
CA HIS A 247 5.42 -21.78 4.72
C HIS A 247 6.21 -22.59 3.70
N ARG A 248 6.00 -22.32 2.40
CA ARG A 248 6.62 -23.08 1.30
C ARG A 248 8.03 -22.61 0.97
N ASP A 249 8.21 -21.31 0.77
CA ASP A 249 9.42 -20.75 0.17
C ASP A 249 10.46 -20.34 1.23
N PHE A 250 10.05 -20.04 2.46
CA PHE A 250 10.96 -19.58 3.53
C PHE A 250 11.18 -20.63 4.63
N PHE A 251 10.10 -21.24 5.12
CA PHE A 251 10.14 -22.28 6.15
C PHE A 251 10.02 -23.71 5.62
N GLY A 252 9.84 -23.89 4.30
CA GLY A 252 9.64 -25.21 3.69
C GLY A 252 10.94 -25.93 3.30
N GLY A 253 12.09 -25.31 3.53
CA GLY A 253 13.42 -25.86 3.24
C GLY A 253 14.14 -26.46 4.45
N ASP A 254 13.47 -26.63 5.59
CA ASP A 254 14.00 -27.27 6.80
C ASP A 254 13.63 -28.76 6.87
#